data_AF-A0A7X9A613-F1
#
_entry.id   AF-A0A7X9A613-F1
#
_cell.length_a   1.000
_cell.length_b   1.000
_cell.length_c   1.000
_cell.angle_alpha   90.00
_cell.angle_beta   90.00
_cell.angle_gamma   90.00
#
_symmetry.space_group_name_H-M   'P 1'
#
loop_
_entity.id
_entity.type
_entity.pdbx_description
1 polymer ?
#
loop_
_entity_poly.entity_id
_entity_poly.type
_entity_poly.pdbx_seq_one_letter_code
_entity_poly.pdbx_strand_id
1 'polypeptide(L)'
;MPRFRDGNLKSQPSLTRKERIKDPKNPRRSVDPAALAMLDKAKEQGIITAFDRFAAQQPQCAFGYEGICCRICFQGPCRIKAEEGPGSKGICGASAYTIVARNITRMMAGGASAHSDHGRHIAHALLHAAEGKTADYSVKDEDKLKRVAERVGINPEGKSINELAKEVSLAALEDFGRQTDDPCRWLYSYITDARKRKFEDCNIVPTSIDRAVVAMLHQTHVGVDADPVNIIFGGLKTSLADYTGMHISTDLSNILFGTPKPTVSEANLGVLKEDKVNIVV
;
A
#
# COMPACT_ATOMS: atom_id res chain seq x y z
N MET A 1 -5.64 13.28 -20.92
CA MET A 1 -6.75 12.61 -20.19
C MET A 1 -7.73 12.04 -21.21
N PRO A 2 -8.36 10.89 -20.94
CA PRO A 2 -9.42 10.37 -21.79
C PRO A 2 -10.51 11.43 -22.00
N ARG A 3 -11.11 11.45 -23.18
CA ARG A 3 -12.30 12.24 -23.48
C ARG A 3 -13.49 11.29 -23.44
N PHE A 4 -14.41 11.53 -22.53
CA PHE A 4 -15.56 10.65 -22.34
C PHE A 4 -16.68 10.98 -23.32
N ARG A 5 -17.48 9.98 -23.68
CA ARG A 5 -18.71 10.17 -24.47
C ARG A 5 -19.73 11.01 -23.71
N ASP A 6 -19.83 10.81 -22.39
CA ASP A 6 -20.62 11.68 -21.52
C ASP A 6 -19.91 13.03 -21.34
N GLY A 7 -20.50 14.08 -21.88
CA GLY A 7 -19.97 15.45 -21.80
C GLY A 7 -19.99 16.05 -20.38
N ASN A 8 -20.73 15.44 -19.45
CA ASN A 8 -20.73 15.86 -18.05
C ASN A 8 -19.55 15.28 -17.27
N LEU A 9 -18.92 14.22 -17.76
CA LEU A 9 -17.82 13.57 -17.07
C LEU A 9 -16.52 14.34 -17.26
N LYS A 10 -16.06 14.97 -16.17
CA LYS A 10 -14.84 15.77 -16.10
C LYS A 10 -13.79 15.07 -15.23
N SER A 11 -12.54 15.52 -15.33
CA SER A 11 -11.45 15.07 -14.45
C SER A 11 -11.52 15.65 -13.03
N GLN A 12 -12.45 16.57 -12.81
CA GLN A 12 -12.71 17.15 -11.51
C GLN A 12 -13.88 16.40 -10.86
N PRO A 13 -13.77 16.09 -9.56
CA PRO A 13 -14.88 15.55 -8.79
C PRO A 13 -16.07 16.52 -8.75
N SER A 14 -17.29 15.98 -8.60
CA SER A 14 -18.55 16.73 -8.65
C SER A 14 -18.77 17.70 -7.47
N LEU A 15 -18.15 17.43 -6.31
CA LEU A 15 -18.30 18.25 -5.11
C LEU A 15 -17.09 19.17 -4.89
N THR A 16 -17.33 20.38 -4.40
CA THR A 16 -16.23 21.27 -3.99
C THR A 16 -15.54 20.74 -2.73
N ARG A 17 -14.38 21.30 -2.35
CA ARG A 17 -13.69 20.90 -1.10
C ARG A 17 -14.57 21.08 0.15
N LYS A 18 -15.30 22.19 0.23
CA LYS A 18 -16.12 22.54 1.41
C LYS A 18 -17.27 21.55 1.61
N GLU A 19 -17.68 20.86 0.55
CA GLU A 19 -18.82 19.93 0.53
C GLU A 19 -18.41 18.46 0.62
N ARG A 20 -17.10 18.16 0.76
CA ARG A 20 -16.61 16.76 0.83
C ARG A 20 -17.07 16.01 2.06
N ILE A 21 -17.41 16.73 3.12
CA ILE A 21 -17.83 16.14 4.39
C ILE A 21 -19.30 16.51 4.60
N LYS A 22 -20.18 15.54 4.33
CA LYS A 22 -21.61 15.64 4.66
C LYS A 22 -21.80 15.62 6.19
N ASP A 23 -22.64 16.46 6.77
CA ASP A 23 -23.01 16.45 8.20
C ASP A 23 -21.81 16.36 9.18
N PRO A 24 -20.79 17.24 9.08
CA PRO A 24 -19.48 17.09 9.74
C PRO A 24 -19.54 16.92 11.27
N LYS A 25 -20.61 17.40 11.92
CA LYS A 25 -20.78 17.34 13.38
C LYS A 25 -21.62 16.15 13.86
N ASN A 26 -22.20 15.36 12.97
CA ASN A 26 -22.92 14.15 13.35
C ASN A 26 -21.90 13.02 13.58
N PRO A 27 -21.74 12.45 14.79
CA PRO A 27 -20.88 11.28 15.02
C PRO A 27 -21.55 9.96 14.61
N ARG A 28 -22.87 9.95 14.37
CA ARG A 28 -23.59 8.76 13.92
C ARG A 28 -23.45 8.57 12.40
N ARG A 29 -22.22 8.25 11.94
CA ARG A 29 -21.81 8.26 10.51
C ARG A 29 -21.54 6.87 9.93
N SER A 30 -22.44 5.92 10.16
CA SER A 30 -22.40 4.63 9.49
C SER A 30 -23.72 4.35 8.80
N VAL A 31 -23.70 3.54 7.76
CA VAL A 31 -24.89 2.92 7.17
C VAL A 31 -25.06 1.46 7.63
N ASP A 32 -24.07 0.91 8.33
CA ASP A 32 -24.15 -0.42 8.93
C ASP A 32 -25.03 -0.38 10.19
N PRO A 33 -26.18 -1.07 10.20
CA PRO A 33 -27.11 -1.04 11.33
C PRO A 33 -26.50 -1.54 12.64
N ALA A 34 -25.60 -2.52 12.59
CA ALA A 34 -24.95 -3.05 13.80
C ALA A 34 -23.96 -2.02 14.37
N ALA A 35 -23.17 -1.37 13.51
CA ALA A 35 -22.30 -0.28 13.93
C ALA A 35 -23.12 0.88 14.54
N LEU A 36 -24.26 1.21 13.94
CA LEU A 36 -25.15 2.25 14.45
C LEU A 36 -25.69 1.94 15.85
N ALA A 37 -26.15 0.71 16.10
CA ALA A 37 -26.57 0.28 17.43
C ALA A 37 -25.41 0.35 18.45
N MET A 38 -24.19 -0.03 18.03
CA MET A 38 -23.01 0.07 18.90
C MET A 38 -22.57 1.50 19.17
N LEU A 39 -22.76 2.43 18.23
CA LEU A 39 -22.50 3.85 18.47
C LEU A 39 -23.48 4.45 19.48
N ASP A 40 -24.75 4.07 19.42
CA ASP A 40 -25.76 4.49 20.39
C ASP A 40 -25.38 3.97 21.80
N LYS A 41 -24.99 2.69 21.93
CA LYS A 41 -24.48 2.12 23.18
C LYS A 41 -23.18 2.79 23.67
N ALA A 42 -22.22 3.05 22.78
CA ALA A 42 -20.96 3.71 23.13
C ALA A 42 -21.22 5.12 23.70
N LYS A 43 -22.17 5.86 23.11
CA LYS A 43 -22.60 7.17 23.60
C LYS A 43 -23.22 7.09 25.01
N GLU A 44 -24.13 6.13 25.24
CA GLU A 44 -24.74 5.91 26.57
C GLU A 44 -23.69 5.60 27.65
N GLN A 45 -22.64 4.87 27.27
CA GLN A 45 -21.54 4.50 28.16
C GLN A 45 -20.41 5.54 28.25
N GLY A 46 -20.52 6.67 27.55
CA GLY A 46 -19.49 7.69 27.51
C GLY A 46 -18.17 7.25 26.85
N ILE A 47 -18.21 6.22 25.99
CA ILE A 47 -17.03 5.69 25.28
C ILE A 47 -16.78 6.51 24.02
N ILE A 48 -15.60 7.11 23.91
CA ILE A 48 -15.19 7.91 22.75
C ILE A 48 -14.69 7.01 21.62
N THR A 49 -15.37 7.05 20.47
CA THR A 49 -15.05 6.23 19.30
C THR A 49 -14.30 7.01 18.21
N ALA A 50 -13.92 6.34 17.12
CA ALA A 50 -13.36 7.00 15.94
C ALA A 50 -14.33 8.01 15.32
N PHE A 51 -15.64 7.80 15.46
CA PHE A 51 -16.66 8.68 14.89
C PHE A 51 -16.76 10.00 15.64
N ASP A 52 -16.66 9.96 16.98
CA ASP A 52 -16.62 11.16 17.82
C ASP A 52 -15.34 11.96 17.53
N ARG A 53 -14.20 11.27 17.43
CA ARG A 53 -12.92 11.90 17.06
C ARG A 53 -12.99 12.55 15.69
N PHE A 54 -13.64 11.93 14.70
CA PHE A 54 -13.85 12.53 13.38
C PHE A 54 -14.64 13.85 13.48
N ALA A 55 -15.76 13.88 14.23
CA ALA A 55 -16.58 15.08 14.40
C ALA A 55 -15.85 16.21 15.16
N ALA A 56 -15.02 15.83 16.14
CA ALA A 56 -14.18 16.75 16.90
C ALA A 56 -13.09 17.41 16.04
N GLN A 57 -12.57 16.71 15.02
CA GLN A 57 -11.55 17.23 14.10
C GLN A 57 -12.11 18.21 13.05
N GLN A 58 -13.42 18.50 13.05
CA GLN A 58 -14.04 19.39 12.06
C GLN A 58 -14.00 20.87 12.46
N PRO A 59 -13.63 21.79 11.55
CA PRO A 59 -13.15 21.53 10.18
C PRO A 59 -11.67 21.09 10.16
N GLN A 60 -11.36 20.08 9.34
CA GLN A 60 -9.97 19.66 9.13
C GLN A 60 -9.17 20.71 8.34
N CYS A 61 -7.84 20.72 8.50
CA CYS A 61 -6.94 21.69 7.88
C CYS A 61 -6.97 21.62 6.34
N ALA A 62 -7.35 22.73 5.69
CA ALA A 62 -7.43 22.84 4.23
C ALA A 62 -6.07 22.67 3.54
N PHE A 63 -5.02 23.30 4.05
CA PHE A 63 -3.66 23.22 3.47
C PHE A 63 -3.11 21.79 3.47
N GLY A 64 -3.42 21.03 4.53
CA GLY A 64 -3.03 19.62 4.62
C GLY A 64 -3.83 18.75 3.65
N TYR A 65 -5.15 18.96 3.58
CA TYR A 65 -6.04 18.22 2.68
C TYR A 65 -5.68 18.42 1.20
N GLU A 66 -5.35 19.66 0.81
CA GLU A 66 -4.94 20.00 -0.57
C GLU A 66 -3.47 19.64 -0.85
N GLY A 67 -2.73 19.15 0.14
CA GLY A 67 -1.35 18.70 -0.02
C GLY A 67 -0.32 19.82 -0.19
N ILE A 68 -0.67 21.07 0.11
CA ILE A 68 0.19 22.27 -0.06
C ILE A 68 0.90 22.71 1.24
N CYS A 69 0.83 21.90 2.29
CA CYS A 69 1.60 22.04 3.53
C CYS A 69 2.80 21.08 3.52
N CYS A 70 4.01 21.58 3.76
CA CYS A 70 5.25 20.79 3.77
C CYS A 70 5.89 20.78 5.17
N ARG A 71 6.21 19.58 5.67
CA ARG A 71 6.83 19.34 6.99
C ARG A 71 8.05 18.40 6.92
N ILE A 72 8.76 18.41 5.79
CA ILE A 72 9.83 17.44 5.50
C ILE A 72 11.17 17.80 6.18
N CYS A 73 11.38 19.08 6.53
CA CYS A 73 12.58 19.54 7.21
C CYS A 73 12.26 20.51 8.36
N PHE A 74 13.27 20.83 9.16
CA PHE A 74 13.18 21.67 10.36
C PHE A 74 12.94 23.16 10.10
N GLN A 75 13.08 23.64 8.86
CA GLN A 75 12.78 25.04 8.52
C GLN A 75 11.26 25.31 8.46
N GLY A 76 10.45 24.27 8.28
CA GLY A 76 8.99 24.37 8.21
C GLY A 76 8.30 24.43 9.59
N PRO A 77 6.96 24.29 9.63
CA PRO A 77 6.08 23.94 8.52
C PRO A 77 5.96 25.06 7.47
N CYS A 78 6.19 24.74 6.20
CA CYS A 78 5.90 25.63 5.08
C CYS A 78 4.47 25.39 4.59
N ARG A 79 3.80 26.43 4.06
CA ARG A 79 2.56 26.30 3.29
C ARG A 79 2.55 27.27 2.13
N ILE A 80 1.98 26.88 1.01
CA ILE A 80 1.76 27.80 -0.12
C ILE A 80 0.65 28.78 0.27
N LYS A 81 0.96 30.08 0.28
CA LYS A 81 0.05 31.15 0.75
C LYS A 81 -0.62 31.92 -0.37
N ALA A 82 -0.02 31.94 -1.56
CA ALA A 82 -0.50 32.64 -2.74
C ALA A 82 0.01 31.93 -4.00
N GLU A 83 -0.57 32.25 -5.16
CA GLU A 83 -0.10 31.72 -6.45
C GLU A 83 1.21 32.38 -6.89
N GLU A 84 1.42 33.65 -6.52
CA GLU A 84 2.58 34.45 -6.90
C GLU A 84 3.27 35.11 -5.68
N GLY A 85 4.45 35.70 -5.92
CA GLY A 85 5.23 36.41 -4.89
C GLY A 85 5.99 35.51 -3.90
N PRO A 86 6.56 36.07 -2.82
CA PRO A 86 7.43 35.31 -1.90
C PRO A 86 6.70 34.21 -1.12
N GLY A 87 5.37 34.23 -1.08
CA GLY A 87 4.54 33.21 -0.43
C GLY A 87 4.11 32.05 -1.33
N SER A 88 4.52 32.01 -2.60
CA SER A 88 4.12 30.97 -3.56
C SER A 88 4.99 29.70 -3.53
N LYS A 89 6.03 29.69 -2.70
CA LYS A 89 6.97 28.60 -2.53
C LYS A 89 7.23 28.30 -1.05
N GLY A 90 7.77 27.12 -0.75
CA GLY A 90 8.37 26.85 0.55
C GLY A 90 9.64 27.67 0.77
N ILE A 91 10.15 27.72 2.01
CA ILE A 91 11.37 28.46 2.38
C ILE A 91 12.57 28.08 1.50
N CYS A 92 12.71 26.79 1.17
CA CYS A 92 13.77 26.27 0.30
C CYS A 92 13.54 26.50 -1.20
N GLY A 93 12.46 27.20 -1.59
CA GLY A 93 12.10 27.43 -2.99
C GLY A 93 11.26 26.33 -3.65
N ALA A 94 10.83 25.30 -2.90
CA ALA A 94 9.97 24.25 -3.44
C ALA A 94 8.59 24.80 -3.87
N SER A 95 8.23 24.59 -5.13
CA SER A 95 6.94 24.98 -5.70
C SER A 95 5.78 24.15 -5.13
N ALA A 96 4.55 24.64 -5.31
CA ALA A 96 3.34 23.93 -4.89
C ALA A 96 3.27 22.48 -5.42
N TYR A 97 3.57 22.27 -6.71
CA TYR A 97 3.57 20.94 -7.32
C TYR A 97 4.61 20.00 -6.68
N THR A 98 5.78 20.51 -6.29
CA THR A 98 6.83 19.70 -5.64
C THR A 98 6.35 19.27 -4.26
N ILE A 99 5.73 20.19 -3.49
CA ILE A 99 5.20 19.88 -2.16
C ILE A 99 4.07 18.85 -2.25
N VAL A 100 3.13 19.04 -3.18
CA VAL A 100 2.03 18.08 -3.41
C VAL A 100 2.58 16.72 -3.81
N ALA A 101 3.50 16.67 -4.78
CA ALA A 101 4.13 15.43 -5.24
C ALA A 101 4.85 14.71 -4.10
N ARG A 102 5.64 15.42 -3.27
CA ARG A 102 6.31 14.82 -2.10
C ARG A 102 5.33 14.26 -1.08
N ASN A 103 4.23 14.97 -0.81
CA ASN A 103 3.24 14.53 0.17
C ASN A 103 2.56 13.23 -0.26
N ILE A 104 2.08 13.16 -1.51
CA ILE A 104 1.40 11.96 -1.99
C ILE A 104 2.36 10.77 -2.15
N THR A 105 3.56 10.98 -2.68
CA THR A 105 4.51 9.86 -2.88
C THR A 105 5.10 9.34 -1.58
N ARG A 106 5.19 10.16 -0.52
CA ARG A 106 5.51 9.66 0.83
C ARG A 106 4.39 8.81 1.43
N MET A 107 3.11 9.12 1.15
CA MET A 107 2.00 8.23 1.53
C MET A 107 2.07 6.90 0.77
N MET A 108 2.40 6.93 -0.52
CA MET A 108 2.62 5.74 -1.34
C MET A 108 3.78 4.90 -0.81
N ALA A 109 4.90 5.51 -0.45
CA ALA A 109 6.04 4.83 0.17
C ALA A 109 5.68 4.21 1.55
N GLY A 110 4.84 4.88 2.33
CA GLY A 110 4.29 4.34 3.57
C GLY A 110 3.49 3.06 3.33
N GLY A 111 2.58 3.07 2.36
CA GLY A 111 1.84 1.86 1.95
C GLY A 111 2.75 0.74 1.46
N ALA A 112 3.66 1.05 0.55
CA ALA A 112 4.66 0.12 0.02
C ALA A 112 5.48 -0.55 1.12
N SER A 113 5.91 0.21 2.14
CA SER A 113 6.66 -0.35 3.27
C SER A 113 5.85 -1.37 4.07
N ALA A 114 4.53 -1.17 4.21
CA ALA A 114 3.66 -2.05 4.97
C ALA A 114 3.40 -3.37 4.23
N HIS A 115 3.05 -3.33 2.94
CA HIS A 115 2.88 -4.56 2.16
C HIS A 115 4.20 -5.29 1.91
N SER A 116 5.31 -4.54 1.76
CA SER A 116 6.65 -5.13 1.66
C SER A 116 6.97 -5.99 2.89
N ASP A 117 6.89 -5.42 4.09
CA ASP A 117 7.27 -6.13 5.30
C ASP A 117 6.34 -7.31 5.61
N HIS A 118 5.04 -7.17 5.29
CA HIS A 118 4.09 -8.29 5.32
C HIS A 118 4.56 -9.43 4.40
N GLY A 119 4.87 -9.16 3.13
CA GLY A 119 5.34 -10.18 2.19
C GLY A 119 6.67 -10.81 2.61
N ARG A 120 7.61 -10.01 3.12
CA ARG A 120 8.90 -10.47 3.64
C ARG A 120 8.73 -11.42 4.83
N HIS A 121 7.82 -11.10 5.75
CA HIS A 121 7.55 -11.95 6.90
C HIS A 121 7.03 -13.33 6.48
N ILE A 122 6.12 -13.40 5.51
CA ILE A 122 5.62 -14.67 4.98
C ILE A 122 6.73 -15.44 4.24
N ALA A 123 7.61 -14.75 3.51
CA ALA A 123 8.75 -15.37 2.85
C ALA A 123 9.71 -16.03 3.87
N HIS A 124 9.98 -15.35 4.99
CA HIS A 124 10.74 -15.96 6.10
C HIS A 124 10.00 -17.13 6.75
N ALA A 125 8.68 -17.04 6.94
CA ALA A 125 7.90 -18.14 7.50
C ALA A 125 7.96 -19.40 6.61
N LEU A 126 7.81 -19.25 5.29
CA LEU A 126 7.95 -20.36 4.35
C LEU A 126 9.38 -20.92 4.33
N LEU A 127 10.40 -20.05 4.37
CA LEU A 127 11.79 -20.49 4.45
C LEU A 127 12.05 -21.31 5.72
N HIS A 128 11.57 -20.84 6.88
CA HIS A 128 11.71 -21.56 8.15
C HIS A 128 10.97 -22.89 8.15
N ALA A 129 9.77 -22.95 7.56
CA ALA A 129 9.04 -24.21 7.39
C ALA A 129 9.82 -25.19 6.51
N ALA A 130 10.36 -24.72 5.38
CA ALA A 130 11.17 -25.52 4.46
C ALA A 130 12.48 -26.03 5.09
N GLU A 131 13.09 -25.26 5.99
CA GLU A 131 14.31 -25.64 6.72
C GLU A 131 14.04 -26.47 7.99
N GLY A 132 12.79 -26.78 8.31
CA GLY A 132 12.43 -27.53 9.51
C GLY A 132 12.66 -26.76 10.81
N LYS A 133 12.72 -25.43 10.77
CA LYS A 133 12.92 -24.54 11.94
C LYS A 133 11.62 -24.25 12.69
N THR A 134 10.49 -24.66 12.15
CA THR A 134 9.16 -24.59 12.77
C THR A 134 8.37 -25.84 12.43
N ALA A 135 7.60 -26.34 13.40
CA ALA A 135 6.72 -27.50 13.22
C ALA A 135 5.27 -27.10 12.88
N ASP A 136 4.90 -25.84 13.08
CA ASP A 136 3.51 -25.37 12.97
C ASP A 136 3.12 -25.03 11.52
N TYR A 137 4.11 -24.79 10.66
CA TYR A 137 3.92 -24.45 9.25
C TYR A 137 4.45 -25.54 8.34
N SER A 138 3.74 -25.76 7.23
CA SER A 138 4.15 -26.65 6.15
C SER A 138 3.64 -26.11 4.83
N VAL A 139 4.17 -26.61 3.70
CA VAL A 139 3.52 -26.41 2.41
C VAL A 139 2.15 -27.11 2.45
N LYS A 140 1.08 -26.36 2.21
CA LYS A 140 -0.31 -26.86 2.13
C LYS A 140 -0.82 -26.96 0.70
N ASP A 141 -0.21 -26.24 -0.24
CA ASP A 141 -0.54 -26.27 -1.66
C ASP A 141 0.71 -26.45 -2.52
N GLU A 142 1.06 -27.71 -2.77
CA GLU A 142 2.23 -28.08 -3.58
C GLU A 142 2.09 -27.68 -5.05
N ASP A 143 0.87 -27.74 -5.60
CA ASP A 143 0.64 -27.35 -6.99
C ASP A 143 0.81 -25.85 -7.17
N LYS A 144 0.35 -25.04 -6.21
CA LYS A 144 0.63 -23.60 -6.18
C LYS A 144 2.13 -23.35 -6.07
N LEU A 145 2.86 -24.07 -5.21
CA LEU A 145 4.32 -23.95 -5.10
C LEU A 145 5.01 -24.22 -6.43
N LYS A 146 4.68 -25.32 -7.11
CA LYS A 146 5.25 -25.69 -8.42
C LYS A 146 4.95 -24.63 -9.49
N ARG A 147 3.69 -24.16 -9.59
CA ARG A 147 3.31 -23.10 -10.53
C ARG A 147 4.04 -21.78 -10.28
N VAL A 148 4.21 -21.41 -9.01
CA VAL A 148 4.95 -20.19 -8.63
C VAL A 148 6.42 -20.36 -9.00
N ALA A 149 7.02 -21.50 -8.65
CA ALA A 149 8.42 -21.80 -8.99
C ALA A 149 8.69 -21.68 -10.49
N GLU A 150 7.90 -22.35 -11.33
CA GLU A 150 8.04 -22.27 -12.80
C GLU A 150 7.93 -20.83 -13.30
N ARG A 151 6.96 -20.08 -12.78
CA ARG A 151 6.70 -18.69 -13.19
C ARG A 151 7.85 -17.75 -12.83
N VAL A 152 8.56 -18.04 -11.75
CA VAL A 152 9.75 -17.28 -11.32
C VAL A 152 11.06 -17.91 -11.82
N GLY A 153 10.99 -18.86 -12.76
CA GLY A 153 12.16 -19.44 -13.42
C GLY A 153 12.90 -20.50 -12.61
N ILE A 154 12.25 -21.12 -11.63
CA ILE A 154 12.79 -22.22 -10.82
C ILE A 154 12.22 -23.54 -11.32
N ASN A 155 13.08 -24.46 -11.76
CA ASN A 155 12.65 -25.80 -12.19
C ASN A 155 12.23 -26.65 -10.98
N PRO A 156 10.99 -27.18 -10.92
CA PRO A 156 10.55 -28.06 -9.85
C PRO A 156 11.03 -29.52 -9.98
N GLU A 157 11.52 -29.94 -11.15
CA GLU A 157 11.88 -31.33 -11.42
C GLU A 157 13.02 -31.84 -10.52
N GLY A 158 12.85 -33.05 -9.98
CA GLY A 158 13.85 -33.72 -9.14
C GLY A 158 14.02 -33.15 -7.72
N LYS A 159 13.24 -32.14 -7.33
CA LYS A 159 13.32 -31.50 -6.01
C LYS A 159 12.25 -32.00 -5.06
N SER A 160 12.60 -32.15 -3.79
CA SER A 160 11.62 -32.27 -2.73
C SER A 160 10.83 -30.96 -2.55
N ILE A 161 9.66 -31.05 -1.93
CA ILE A 161 8.81 -29.87 -1.65
C ILE A 161 9.52 -28.84 -0.78
N ASN A 162 10.31 -29.29 0.20
CA ASN A 162 11.06 -28.40 1.07
C ASN A 162 12.22 -27.71 0.33
N GLU A 163 12.94 -28.42 -0.54
CA GLU A 163 13.96 -27.80 -1.38
C GLU A 163 13.36 -26.73 -2.30
N LEU A 164 12.24 -27.05 -2.95
CA LEU A 164 11.54 -26.11 -3.83
C LEU A 164 11.01 -24.89 -3.07
N ALA A 165 10.39 -25.10 -1.90
CA ALA A 165 9.89 -24.03 -1.04
C ALA A 165 11.02 -23.11 -0.54
N LYS A 166 12.18 -23.69 -0.19
CA LYS A 166 13.38 -22.92 0.17
C LYS A 166 13.85 -22.05 -0.98
N GLU A 167 13.99 -22.61 -2.18
CA GLU A 167 14.42 -21.84 -3.35
C GLU A 167 13.44 -20.71 -3.71
N VAL A 168 12.13 -20.99 -3.72
CA VAL A 168 11.09 -19.99 -3.95
C VAL A 168 11.14 -18.88 -2.90
N SER A 169 11.34 -19.23 -1.62
CA SER A 169 11.44 -18.25 -0.53
C SER A 169 12.69 -17.37 -0.67
N LEU A 170 13.84 -17.95 -1.01
CA LEU A 170 15.08 -17.19 -1.22
C LEU A 170 14.96 -16.26 -2.44
N ALA A 171 14.34 -16.72 -3.52
CA ALA A 171 14.04 -15.90 -4.68
C ALA A 171 13.12 -14.72 -4.36
N ALA A 172 12.10 -14.93 -3.52
CA ALA A 172 11.22 -13.86 -3.06
C ALA A 172 11.98 -12.86 -2.18
N LEU A 173 12.80 -13.34 -1.23
CA LEU A 173 13.63 -12.51 -0.36
C LEU A 173 14.63 -11.64 -1.15
N GLU A 174 15.14 -12.16 -2.27
CA GLU A 174 16.04 -11.43 -3.15
C GLU A 174 15.40 -10.14 -3.70
N ASP A 175 14.13 -10.17 -4.10
CA ASP A 175 13.41 -9.01 -4.65
C ASP A 175 13.26 -7.86 -3.62
N PHE A 176 13.37 -8.13 -2.32
CA PHE A 176 13.32 -7.08 -1.30
C PHE A 176 14.61 -6.26 -1.28
N GLY A 177 15.77 -6.90 -1.41
CA GLY A 177 17.07 -6.29 -1.09
C GLY A 177 18.16 -6.41 -2.14
N ARG A 178 17.86 -6.90 -3.36
CA ARG A 178 18.86 -7.08 -4.43
C ARG A 178 19.66 -5.80 -4.69
N GLN A 179 20.97 -5.95 -4.87
CA GLN A 179 21.93 -4.86 -5.14
C GLN A 179 22.37 -4.83 -6.61
N THR A 180 21.62 -5.45 -7.51
CA THR A 180 21.86 -5.42 -8.96
C THR A 180 20.81 -4.53 -9.63
N ASP A 181 21.01 -4.26 -10.93
CA ASP A 181 20.05 -3.52 -11.75
C ASP A 181 18.95 -4.41 -12.35
N ASP A 182 18.92 -5.70 -11.98
CA ASP A 182 17.91 -6.63 -12.48
C ASP A 182 16.52 -6.26 -11.95
N PRO A 183 15.47 -6.27 -12.79
CA PRO A 183 14.10 -6.06 -12.35
C PRO A 183 13.68 -7.03 -11.25
N CYS A 184 12.77 -6.60 -10.37
CA CYS A 184 12.11 -7.51 -9.44
C CYS A 184 11.50 -8.69 -10.22
N ARG A 185 11.92 -9.90 -9.85
CA ARG A 185 11.53 -11.16 -10.48
C ARG A 185 10.02 -11.34 -10.43
N TRP A 186 9.39 -11.14 -9.27
CA TRP A 186 7.95 -11.27 -9.10
C TRP A 186 7.16 -10.28 -9.96
N LEU A 187 7.65 -9.06 -10.15
CA LEU A 187 6.97 -8.12 -11.04
C LEU A 187 6.94 -8.67 -12.47
N TYR A 188 8.11 -9.05 -12.99
CA TYR A 188 8.26 -9.45 -14.39
C TYR A 188 7.61 -10.80 -14.70
N SER A 189 7.49 -11.66 -13.69
CA SER A 189 6.80 -12.94 -13.76
C SER A 189 5.28 -12.84 -13.91
N TYR A 190 4.66 -11.71 -13.57
CA TYR A 190 3.20 -11.56 -13.50
C TYR A 190 2.60 -10.52 -14.45
N ILE A 191 3.43 -9.72 -15.14
CA ILE A 191 2.97 -8.70 -16.07
C ILE A 191 3.23 -9.08 -17.53
N THR A 192 2.43 -8.53 -18.44
CA THR A 192 2.59 -8.73 -19.89
C THR A 192 3.83 -8.02 -20.41
N ASP A 193 4.38 -8.48 -21.55
CA ASP A 193 5.55 -7.84 -22.17
C ASP A 193 5.29 -6.38 -22.57
N ALA A 194 4.05 -6.05 -22.94
CA ALA A 194 3.64 -4.68 -23.19
C ALA A 194 3.67 -3.78 -21.94
N ARG A 195 3.61 -4.36 -20.73
CA ARG A 195 3.83 -3.63 -19.46
C ARG A 195 5.30 -3.54 -19.11
N LYS A 196 6.08 -4.61 -19.28
CA LYS A 196 7.55 -4.58 -19.11
C LYS A 196 8.18 -3.45 -19.91
N ARG A 197 7.92 -3.43 -21.23
CA ARG A 197 8.40 -2.38 -22.14
C ARG A 197 7.95 -0.98 -21.71
N LYS A 198 6.68 -0.83 -21.28
CA LYS A 198 6.18 0.48 -20.83
C LYS A 198 6.90 0.96 -19.56
N PHE A 199 7.18 0.06 -18.63
CA PHE A 199 7.87 0.41 -17.40
C PHE A 199 9.35 0.72 -17.65
N GLU A 200 9.97 0.02 -18.60
CA GLU A 200 11.33 0.30 -19.10
C GLU A 200 11.40 1.66 -19.79
N ASP A 201 10.51 1.94 -20.75
CA ASP A 201 10.40 3.23 -21.46
C ASP A 201 10.28 4.41 -20.47
N CYS A 202 9.54 4.20 -19.38
CA CYS A 202 9.29 5.20 -18.35
C CYS A 202 10.35 5.18 -17.23
N ASN A 203 11.33 4.27 -17.27
CA ASN A 203 12.33 4.06 -16.22
C ASN A 203 11.71 3.90 -14.81
N ILE A 204 10.56 3.22 -14.72
CA ILE A 204 9.84 2.96 -13.46
C ILE A 204 9.91 1.52 -12.98
N VAL A 205 10.74 0.68 -13.60
CA VAL A 205 10.97 -0.69 -13.13
C VAL A 205 11.69 -0.66 -11.77
N PRO A 206 11.12 -1.26 -10.71
CA PRO A 206 11.84 -1.46 -9.45
C PRO A 206 12.82 -2.63 -9.59
N THR A 207 14.01 -2.45 -9.01
CA THR A 207 15.06 -3.49 -8.93
C THR A 207 15.07 -4.16 -7.56
N SER A 208 14.70 -3.41 -6.52
CA SER A 208 14.47 -3.89 -5.16
C SER A 208 13.30 -3.15 -4.54
N ILE A 209 12.46 -3.87 -3.79
CA ILE A 209 11.29 -3.30 -3.11
C ILE A 209 11.72 -2.26 -2.07
N ASP A 210 12.67 -2.61 -1.20
CA ASP A 210 13.12 -1.73 -0.13
C ASP A 210 13.89 -0.53 -0.66
N ARG A 211 14.68 -0.75 -1.73
CA ARG A 211 15.40 0.34 -2.40
C ARG A 211 14.44 1.35 -3.00
N ALA A 212 13.31 0.93 -3.58
CA ALA A 212 12.31 1.84 -4.12
C ALA A 212 11.73 2.76 -3.02
N VAL A 213 11.40 2.20 -1.85
CA VAL A 213 10.92 2.97 -0.68
C VAL A 213 11.98 3.96 -0.20
N VAL A 214 13.22 3.49 0.02
CA VAL A 214 14.33 4.35 0.48
C VAL A 214 14.64 5.45 -0.53
N ALA A 215 14.67 5.11 -1.83
CA ALA A 215 14.90 6.08 -2.90
C ALA A 215 13.80 7.15 -2.93
N MET A 216 12.53 6.79 -2.68
CA MET A 216 11.44 7.76 -2.62
C MET A 216 11.58 8.72 -1.42
N LEU A 217 11.99 8.22 -0.25
CA LEU A 217 12.25 9.07 0.92
C LEU A 217 13.43 10.02 0.70
N HIS A 218 14.49 9.55 0.03
CA HIS A 218 15.63 10.36 -0.39
C HIS A 218 15.21 11.44 -1.40
N GLN A 219 14.57 11.04 -2.51
CA GLN A 219 14.15 11.93 -3.60
C GLN A 219 13.24 13.06 -3.11
N THR A 220 12.42 12.80 -2.10
CA THR A 220 11.48 13.77 -1.52
C THR A 220 12.08 14.63 -0.40
N HIS A 221 13.37 14.48 -0.05
CA HIS A 221 14.01 15.29 0.99
C HIS A 221 14.19 16.76 0.55
N VAL A 222 14.48 17.65 1.50
CA VAL A 222 14.72 19.07 1.21
C VAL A 222 15.97 19.22 0.32
N GLY A 223 15.89 20.05 -0.72
CA GLY A 223 17.02 20.31 -1.62
C GLY A 223 17.35 19.18 -2.62
N VAL A 224 16.54 18.11 -2.68
CA VAL A 224 16.72 17.03 -3.66
C VAL A 224 15.84 17.31 -4.88
N ASP A 225 14.87 16.45 -5.19
CA ASP A 225 14.13 16.58 -6.43
C ASP A 225 13.05 17.67 -6.33
N ALA A 226 12.90 18.42 -7.42
CA ALA A 226 11.91 19.47 -7.57
C ALA A 226 11.07 19.32 -8.85
N ASP A 227 11.33 18.32 -9.69
CA ASP A 227 10.54 18.05 -10.89
C ASP A 227 9.31 17.18 -10.54
N PRO A 228 8.07 17.66 -10.80
CA PRO A 228 6.88 16.92 -10.42
C PRO A 228 6.70 15.61 -11.21
N VAL A 229 7.12 15.55 -12.47
CA VAL A 229 7.02 14.33 -13.29
C VAL A 229 7.97 13.29 -12.74
N ASN A 230 9.22 13.67 -12.46
CA ASN A 230 10.23 12.75 -11.93
C ASN A 230 9.86 12.21 -10.54
N ILE A 231 9.33 13.06 -9.64
CA ILE A 231 8.85 12.63 -8.31
C ILE A 231 7.67 11.67 -8.45
N ILE A 232 6.68 11.98 -9.31
CA ILE A 232 5.52 11.11 -9.51
C ILE A 232 5.95 9.78 -10.12
N PHE A 233 6.91 9.76 -11.04
CA PHE A 233 7.45 8.52 -11.61
C PHE A 233 8.21 7.69 -10.57
N GLY A 234 8.92 8.34 -9.63
CA GLY A 234 9.44 7.68 -8.43
C GLY A 234 8.34 7.04 -7.57
N GLY A 235 7.20 7.72 -7.42
CA GLY A 235 6.01 7.19 -6.74
C GLY A 235 5.42 5.99 -7.47
N LEU A 236 5.31 6.04 -8.81
CA LEU A 236 4.84 4.92 -9.63
C LEU A 236 5.78 3.70 -9.51
N LYS A 237 7.10 3.90 -9.56
CA LYS A 237 8.10 2.86 -9.29
C LYS A 237 7.90 2.23 -7.90
N THR A 238 7.68 3.06 -6.89
CA THR A 238 7.39 2.62 -5.51
C THR A 238 6.07 1.84 -5.42
N SER A 239 5.07 2.20 -6.21
CA SER A 239 3.79 1.47 -6.27
C SER A 239 3.91 0.13 -7.00
N LEU A 240 4.81 0.03 -7.98
CA LEU A 240 5.14 -1.25 -8.60
C LEU A 240 5.87 -2.16 -7.62
N ALA A 241 6.75 -1.60 -6.77
CA ALA A 241 7.37 -2.34 -5.66
C ALA A 241 6.34 -2.83 -4.63
N ASP A 242 5.35 -1.99 -4.27
CA ASP A 242 4.20 -2.37 -3.43
C ASP A 242 3.43 -3.57 -4.03
N TYR A 243 3.08 -3.47 -5.31
CA TYR A 243 2.42 -4.54 -6.05
C TYR A 243 3.24 -5.84 -6.07
N THR A 244 4.57 -5.76 -6.23
CA THR A 244 5.46 -6.92 -6.14
C THR A 244 5.34 -7.59 -4.76
N GLY A 245 5.40 -6.80 -3.67
CA GLY A 245 5.26 -7.30 -2.30
C GLY A 245 3.90 -7.94 -2.04
N MET A 246 2.81 -7.36 -2.56
CA MET A 246 1.46 -7.94 -2.50
C MET A 246 1.38 -9.30 -3.21
N HIS A 247 2.00 -9.42 -4.39
CA HIS A 247 2.03 -10.67 -5.14
C HIS A 247 2.82 -11.75 -4.42
N ILE A 248 3.99 -11.42 -3.86
CA ILE A 248 4.77 -12.32 -3.02
C ILE A 248 3.92 -12.78 -1.83
N SER A 249 3.34 -11.85 -1.06
CA SER A 249 2.48 -12.18 0.09
C SER A 249 1.36 -13.15 -0.30
N THR A 250 0.65 -12.86 -1.40
CA THR A 250 -0.47 -13.69 -1.85
C THR A 250 0.01 -15.10 -2.22
N ASP A 251 1.04 -15.20 -3.06
CA ASP A 251 1.56 -16.50 -3.51
C ASP A 251 2.02 -17.35 -2.33
N LEU A 252 2.83 -16.78 -1.44
CA LEU A 252 3.41 -17.53 -0.33
C LEU A 252 2.37 -17.86 0.76
N SER A 253 1.38 -17.00 0.97
CA SER A 253 0.23 -17.32 1.83
C SER A 253 -0.55 -18.51 1.28
N ASN A 254 -0.78 -18.56 -0.03
CA ASN A 254 -1.50 -19.66 -0.66
C ASN A 254 -0.70 -20.97 -0.56
N ILE A 255 0.63 -20.90 -0.67
CA ILE A 255 1.52 -22.05 -0.46
C ILE A 255 1.45 -22.55 0.99
N LEU A 256 1.50 -21.65 1.98
CA LEU A 256 1.50 -22.00 3.41
C LEU A 256 0.14 -22.38 3.98
N PHE A 257 -0.95 -21.85 3.44
CA PHE A 257 -2.29 -21.96 4.02
C PHE A 257 -3.32 -22.60 3.10
N GLY A 258 -2.97 -22.85 1.85
CA GLY A 258 -3.87 -23.36 0.82
C GLY A 258 -4.45 -22.26 -0.05
N THR A 259 -4.57 -22.51 -1.35
CA THR A 259 -5.28 -21.59 -2.25
C THR A 259 -6.78 -21.54 -1.86
N PRO A 260 -7.36 -20.34 -1.61
CA PRO A 260 -8.76 -20.22 -1.23
C PRO A 260 -9.71 -20.85 -2.25
N LYS A 261 -10.77 -21.48 -1.74
CA LYS A 261 -11.88 -22.05 -2.53
C LYS A 261 -13.18 -21.39 -2.11
N PRO A 262 -14.23 -21.39 -2.95
CA PRO A 262 -15.55 -20.93 -2.54
C PRO A 262 -15.98 -21.60 -1.23
N THR A 263 -16.35 -20.78 -0.24
CA THR A 263 -16.76 -21.22 1.09
C THR A 263 -17.96 -20.40 1.57
N VAL A 264 -18.70 -20.93 2.54
CA VAL A 264 -19.84 -20.25 3.16
C VAL A 264 -19.46 -19.84 4.58
N SER A 265 -19.74 -18.58 4.92
CA SER A 265 -19.54 -18.02 6.27
C SER A 265 -20.53 -16.87 6.48
N GLU A 266 -20.45 -16.22 7.64
CA GLU A 266 -21.27 -15.08 8.04
C GLU A 266 -20.38 -13.86 8.37
N ALA A 267 -20.96 -12.66 8.36
CA ALA A 267 -20.26 -11.42 8.66
C ALA A 267 -21.17 -10.45 9.43
N ASN A 268 -20.55 -9.41 10.03
CA ASN A 268 -21.15 -8.43 10.95
C ASN A 268 -21.28 -8.94 12.40
N LEU A 269 -21.61 -8.06 13.35
CA LEU A 269 -21.53 -8.31 14.80
C LEU A 269 -22.40 -9.48 15.31
N GLY A 270 -23.37 -9.93 14.52
CA GLY A 270 -24.19 -11.10 14.84
C GLY A 270 -23.42 -12.43 14.88
N VAL A 271 -22.19 -12.48 14.38
CA VAL A 271 -21.33 -13.68 14.49
C VAL A 271 -20.83 -13.92 15.92
N LEU A 272 -20.88 -12.91 16.78
CA LEU A 272 -20.50 -13.01 18.19
C LEU A 272 -21.54 -13.84 18.97
N LYS A 273 -21.07 -14.71 19.86
CA LYS A 273 -21.92 -15.60 20.65
C LYS A 273 -21.68 -15.39 22.13
N GLU A 274 -22.73 -15.09 22.89
CA GLU A 274 -22.65 -14.80 24.33
C GLU A 274 -22.14 -16.00 25.15
N ASP A 275 -22.46 -17.22 24.72
CA ASP A 275 -22.07 -18.47 25.37
C ASP A 275 -20.67 -18.97 24.92
N LYS A 276 -19.89 -18.15 24.20
CA LYS A 276 -18.57 -18.51 23.68
C LYS A 276 -17.50 -17.50 24.08
N VAL A 277 -16.25 -17.97 24.09
CA VAL A 277 -15.08 -17.09 24.09
C VAL A 277 -14.93 -16.53 22.68
N ASN A 278 -15.23 -15.25 22.50
CA ASN A 278 -15.11 -14.56 21.21
C ASN A 278 -13.68 -14.03 21.06
N ILE A 279 -12.93 -14.52 20.06
CA ILE A 279 -11.55 -14.10 19.76
C ILE A 279 -11.56 -13.38 18.41
N VAL A 280 -11.14 -12.11 18.40
CA VAL A 280 -11.00 -11.29 17.17
C VAL A 280 -9.55 -11.34 16.73
N VAL A 281 -9.30 -11.76 15.49
CA VAL A 281 -7.97 -11.86 14.85
C VAL A 281 -7.69 -10.72 13.90
#